data_AF-A0A656Z765-F1
#
_entry.id   AF-A0A656Z765-F1
#
_cell.length_a   1.000
_cell.length_b   1.000
_cell.length_c   1.000
_cell.angle_alpha   90.00
_cell.angle_beta   90.00
_cell.angle_gamma   90.00
#
_symmetry.space_group_name_H-M   'P 1'
#
loop_
_entity.id
_entity.type
_entity.pdbx_description
1 polymer ?
#
loop_
_entity_poly.entity_id
_entity_poly.type
_entity_poly.pdbx_seq_one_letter_code
_entity_poly.pdbx_strand_id
1 'polypeptide(L)' 'MFGSSKITLMFEPKTYELKQWTITDAQGLDTTVMIFNLRTGVRFTDDMFKIDYQRIAMKRKGQ' A
#
# COMPACT_ATOMS: atom_id res chain seq x y z
N MET A 1 -17.43 22.61 -6.24
CA MET A 1 -18.27 21.44 -5.90
C MET A 1 -17.33 20.41 -5.28
N PHE A 2 -17.51 20.08 -3.99
CA PHE A 2 -16.78 18.97 -3.37
C PHE A 2 -17.41 17.68 -3.92
N GLY A 3 -16.71 17.00 -4.82
CA GLY A 3 -17.18 15.72 -5.33
C GLY A 3 -17.17 14.70 -4.19
N SER A 4 -18.33 14.08 -3.94
CA SER A 4 -18.42 13.00 -2.95
C SER A 4 -17.63 11.81 -3.46
N SER A 5 -16.44 11.57 -2.92
CA SER A 5 -15.72 10.31 -3.13
C SER A 5 -16.33 9.23 -2.25
N LYS A 6 -16.42 8.01 -2.77
CA LYS A 6 -16.93 6.84 -2.05
C LYS A 6 -15.80 5.82 -1.91
N ILE A 7 -15.65 5.28 -0.72
CA ILE A 7 -14.79 4.11 -0.49
C ILE A 7 -15.64 2.89 -0.15
N THR A 8 -15.37 1.78 -0.81
CA THR A 8 -15.98 0.47 -0.51
C THR A 8 -14.89 -0.49 -0.09
N LEU A 9 -15.07 -1.16 1.05
CA LEU A 9 -14.10 -2.08 1.64
C LEU A 9 -14.67 -3.51 1.65
N MET A 10 -13.84 -4.49 1.32
CA MET A 10 -14.19 -5.91 1.40
C MET A 10 -13.28 -6.60 2.41
N PHE A 11 -13.89 -7.18 3.43
CA PHE A 11 -13.22 -7.91 4.49
C PHE A 11 -13.51 -9.41 4.40
N GLU A 12 -12.55 -10.22 4.81
CA GLU A 12 -12.81 -11.64 5.05
C GLU A 12 -13.72 -11.78 6.30
N PRO A 13 -14.83 -12.53 6.22
CA PRO A 13 -15.87 -12.51 7.25
C PRO A 13 -15.48 -13.12 8.61
N LYS A 14 -14.47 -13.99 8.66
CA LYS A 14 -14.02 -14.67 9.88
C LYS A 14 -12.85 -13.95 10.55
N THR A 15 -11.90 -13.44 9.78
CA THR A 15 -10.66 -12.83 10.26
C THR A 15 -10.69 -11.31 10.24
N TYR A 16 -11.67 -10.72 9.55
CA TYR A 16 -11.77 -9.28 9.32
C TYR A 16 -10.55 -8.69 8.60
N GLU A 17 -9.79 -9.51 7.88
CA GLU A 17 -8.69 -9.03 7.04
C GLU A 17 -9.24 -8.28 5.83
N LEU A 18 -8.70 -7.09 5.54
CA LEU A 18 -9.01 -6.36 4.31
C LEU A 18 -8.46 -7.14 3.10
N LYS A 19 -9.34 -7.50 2.17
CA LYS A 19 -8.99 -8.21 0.93
C LYS A 19 -9.03 -7.30 -0.29
N GLN A 20 -9.85 -6.27 -0.27
CA GLN A 20 -9.97 -5.32 -1.37
C GLN A 20 -10.51 -3.99 -0.87
N TRP A 21 -10.09 -2.91 -1.53
CA TRP A 21 -10.82 -1.66 -1.48
C TRP A 21 -10.99 -1.06 -2.87
N THR A 22 -12.10 -0.37 -3.06
CA THR A 22 -12.42 0.38 -4.26
C THR A 22 -12.71 1.82 -3.89
N ILE A 23 -12.06 2.76 -4.58
CA ILE A 23 -12.28 4.19 -4.45
C ILE A 23 -12.98 4.65 -5.73
N THR A 24 -14.15 5.28 -5.57
CA THR A 24 -14.84 6.00 -6.64
C THR A 24 -14.57 7.49 -6.45
N ASP A 25 -14.00 8.13 -7.47
CA ASP A 25 -13.71 9.56 -7.43
C ASP A 25 -14.96 10.43 -7.76
N ALA A 26 -14.78 11.74 -7.75
CA ALA A 26 -15.84 12.72 -8.06
C ALA A 26 -16.42 12.61 -9.47
N GLN A 27 -15.70 11.97 -10.39
CA GLN A 27 -16.10 11.75 -11.79
C GLN A 27 -16.79 10.39 -11.97
N GLY A 28 -16.87 9.58 -10.92
CA GLY A 28 -17.42 8.23 -10.95
C GLY A 28 -16.42 7.17 -11.42
N LEU A 29 -15.13 7.48 -11.49
CA LEU A 29 -14.11 6.52 -11.89
C LEU A 29 -13.64 5.69 -10.71
N ASP A 30 -13.58 4.37 -10.93
CA ASP A 30 -13.19 3.42 -9.91
C ASP A 30 -11.70 3.05 -9.99
N THR A 31 -11.02 3.13 -8.85
CA THR A 31 -9.71 2.51 -8.64
C THR A 31 -9.87 1.39 -7.62
N THR A 32 -9.55 0.16 -8.02
CA THR A 32 -9.65 -1.03 -7.16
C THR A 32 -8.28 -1.61 -6.88
N VAL A 33 -8.02 -1.95 -5.61
CA VAL A 33 -6.82 -2.66 -5.18
C VAL A 33 -7.22 -3.93 -4.45
N MET A 34 -6.63 -5.06 -4.85
CA MET A 34 -6.83 -6.37 -4.25
C MET A 34 -5.55 -6.81 -3.53
N ILE A 35 -5.73 -7.43 -2.36
CA ILE A 35 -4.65 -7.91 -1.50
C ILE A 35 -4.68 -9.43 -1.45
N PHE A 36 -3.55 -10.06 -1.76
CA PHE A 36 -3.39 -11.52 -1.75
C PHE A 36 -2.16 -11.94 -0.96
N ASN A 37 -2.13 -13.22 -0.56
CA ASN A 37 -0.98 -13.85 0.10
C ASN A 37 -0.49 -13.10 1.36
N LEU A 38 -1.43 -12.66 2.20
CA LEU A 38 -1.12 -12.01 3.47
C LEU A 38 -0.31 -12.95 4.37
N ARG A 39 0.75 -12.42 4.97
CA ARG A 39 1.57 -13.09 5.97
C ARG A 39 1.69 -12.22 7.20
N THR A 40 1.28 -12.77 8.35
CA THR A 40 1.38 -12.12 9.66
C THR A 40 2.53 -12.73 10.47
N GLY A 41 3.04 -11.99 11.46
CA GLY A 41 4.10 -12.50 12.34
C GLY A 41 5.45 -12.67 11.63
N VAL A 42 5.66 -12.03 10.49
CA VAL A 42 6.95 -12.05 9.78
C VAL A 42 7.97 -11.25 10.58
N ARG A 43 9.13 -11.84 10.84
CA ARG A 43 10.26 -11.15 11.46
C ARG A 43 11.07 -10.42 10.41
N PHE A 44 11.24 -9.12 10.60
CA PHE A 44 12.14 -8.29 9.80
C PHE A 44 13.47 -8.11 10.53
N THR A 45 14.56 -7.94 9.78
CA THR A 45 15.85 -7.56 10.35
C THR A 45 15.84 -6.06 10.68
N ASP A 46 16.61 -5.66 11.71
CA ASP A 46 16.62 -4.28 12.22
C ASP A 46 17.08 -3.24 11.18
N ASP A 47 17.73 -3.69 10.11
CA ASP A 47 18.24 -2.88 9.02
C ASP A 47 17.36 -2.91 7.76
N MET A 48 16.29 -3.70 7.71
CA MET A 48 15.46 -3.88 6.51
C MET A 48 14.91 -2.56 5.96
N PHE A 49 14.59 -1.61 6.84
CA PHE A 49 14.03 -0.31 6.47
C PHE A 49 15.04 0.83 6.63
N LYS A 50 16.33 0.52 6.87
CA LYS A 50 17.39 1.53 6.89
C LYS A 50 17.73 1.91 5.46
N ILE A 51 17.53 3.17 5.14
CA ILE A 51 17.96 3.73 3.86
C ILE A 51 19.43 4.13 3.98
N ASP A 52 20.30 3.47 3.21
CA ASP A 52 21.71 3.82 3.13
C ASP A 52 21.91 5.03 2.21
N TYR A 53 21.77 6.22 2.77
CA TYR A 53 21.95 7.49 2.06
C TYR A 53 23.40 7.72 1.60
N GLN A 54 24.40 7.16 2.29
CA GLN A 54 25.80 7.29 1.88
C GLN A 54 26.07 6.52 0.59
N ARG A 55 25.58 5.29 0.49
CA ARG A 55 25.64 4.48 -0.73
C ARG A 55 24.89 5.13 -1.89
N ILE A 56 23.72 5.73 -1.64
CA ILE A 56 22.95 6.46 -2.65
C ILE A 56 23.73 7.68 -3.16
N ALA A 57 24.33 8.47 -2.26
CA ALA A 57 25.13 9.63 -2.61
C ALA A 57 26.39 9.27 -3.41
N MET A 58 27.06 8.17 -3.07
CA MET A 58 28.22 7.67 -3.82
C MET A 58 27.84 7.16 -5.22
N LYS A 59 26.72 6.43 -5.36
CA LYS A 59 26.21 5.98 -6.67
C LYS A 59 25.95 7.13 -7.64
N ARG A 60 25.44 8.27 -7.16
CA ARG A 60 25.16 9.46 -7.98
C ARG A 60 26.40 10.23 -8.44
N LYS A 61 27.56 10.05 -7.77
CA LYS A 61 28.81 10.74 -8.13
C LYS A 61 29.68 9.98 -9.14
N GLY A 62 29.40 8.69 -9.34
CA GLY A 62 30.09 7.85 -10.32
C GLY A 62 29.36 7.68 -11.66
N GLN A 63 28.28 8.45 -11.89
CA GLN A 63 27.62 8.62 -13.18
C GLN A 63 27.97 9.97 -13.77
#